data_AF-A0A3M1J038-F1
#
_entry.id   AF-A0A3M1J038-F1
#
_cell.length_a   1.000
_cell.length_b   1.000
_cell.length_c   1.000
_cell.angle_alpha   90.00
_cell.angle_beta   90.00
_cell.angle_gamma   90.00
#
_symmetry.space_group_name_H-M   'P 1'
#
loop_
_entity.id
_entity.type
_entity.pdbx_description
1 polymer ?
#
loop_
_entity_poly.entity_id
_entity_poly.type
_entity_poly.pdbx_seq_one_letter_code
_entity_poly.pdbx_strand_id
1 'polypeptide(L)'
;MPKDRVRANNPALPGVTRRAALAAPLVLLPRNTFARTESPILRLFHEYERLRPALEAAGDEAEADRLYDRMSVLEAEMMALPSVTAADFAAKTIRDSCRGVMFSDWETGGLWIEARALTGCGV
;
A
#
# COMPACT_ATOMS: atom_id res chain seq x y z
N MET A 1 -46.41 -31.61 27.08
CA MET A 1 -46.35 -31.32 28.52
C MET A 1 -44.90 -31.11 28.92
N PRO A 2 -44.60 -30.20 29.87
CA PRO A 2 -44.14 -28.84 29.56
C PRO A 2 -42.62 -28.60 29.70
N LYS A 3 -42.17 -27.55 29.00
CA LYS A 3 -40.83 -26.97 29.08
C LYS A 3 -40.65 -26.28 30.43
N ASP A 4 -39.88 -26.88 31.34
CA ASP A 4 -39.50 -26.23 32.57
C ASP A 4 -38.37 -25.22 32.36
N ARG A 5 -38.73 -24.00 32.71
CA ARG A 5 -37.96 -22.76 32.61
C ARG A 5 -36.88 -22.76 33.67
N VAL A 6 -35.61 -22.84 33.27
CA VAL A 6 -34.52 -22.33 34.12
C VAL A 6 -34.43 -20.83 33.86
N ARG A 7 -35.01 -20.06 34.78
CA ARG A 7 -34.80 -18.62 34.93
C ARG A 7 -33.35 -18.40 35.37
N ALA A 8 -32.49 -17.97 34.45
CA ALA A 8 -31.28 -17.27 34.83
C ALA A 8 -31.63 -15.79 35.02
N ASN A 9 -31.67 -15.36 36.28
CA ASN A 9 -31.74 -13.95 36.67
C ASN A 9 -30.44 -13.25 36.22
N ASN A 10 -30.49 -12.51 35.11
CA ASN A 10 -29.46 -11.53 34.82
C ASN A 10 -29.82 -10.22 35.52
N PRO A 11 -29.03 -9.73 36.50
CA PRO A 11 -29.21 -8.37 36.99
C PRO A 11 -28.88 -7.40 35.87
N ALA A 12 -29.79 -6.43 35.67
CA ALA A 12 -29.65 -5.35 34.72
C ALA A 12 -28.33 -4.60 34.92
N LEU A 13 -27.51 -4.55 33.87
CA LEU A 13 -26.36 -3.66 33.84
C LEU A 13 -26.88 -2.22 33.65
N PRO A 14 -26.61 -1.30 34.59
CA PRO A 14 -26.97 0.09 34.42
C PRO A 14 -26.17 0.71 33.27
N GLY A 15 -26.86 1.48 32.43
CA GLY A 15 -26.31 2.15 31.28
C GLY A 15 -25.13 3.04 31.65
N VAL A 16 -23.97 2.74 31.06
CA VAL A 16 -22.80 3.64 31.05
C VAL A 16 -22.61 4.13 29.64
N THR A 17 -23.37 5.16 29.27
CA THR A 17 -23.07 6.04 28.15
C THR A 17 -21.85 6.89 28.51
N ARG A 18 -20.65 6.39 28.23
CA ARG A 18 -19.45 7.21 28.01
C ARG A 18 -18.64 6.60 26.87
N ARG A 19 -19.01 6.92 25.63
CA ARG A 19 -18.07 6.88 24.50
C ARG A 19 -17.06 8.01 24.72
N ALA A 20 -16.03 7.74 25.50
CA ALA A 20 -14.81 8.51 25.41
C ALA A 20 -14.16 8.15 24.06
N ALA A 21 -14.40 8.98 23.05
CA ALA A 21 -13.60 8.93 21.84
C ALA A 21 -12.16 9.28 22.25
N LEU A 22 -11.30 8.27 22.35
CA LEU A 22 -9.86 8.46 22.35
C LEU A 22 -9.50 9.07 21.00
N ALA A 23 -9.44 10.40 20.95
CA ALA A 23 -8.76 11.11 19.89
C ALA A 23 -7.28 10.73 20.01
N ALA A 24 -6.88 9.70 19.28
CA ALA A 24 -5.47 9.42 19.08
C ALA A 24 -4.87 10.68 18.46
N PRO A 25 -3.79 11.26 19.03
CA PRO A 25 -3.08 12.31 18.33
C PRO A 25 -2.61 11.70 17.01
N LEU A 26 -3.07 12.27 15.89
CA LEU A 26 -2.39 12.12 14.61
C LEU A 26 -0.96 12.59 14.86
N VAL A 27 -0.05 11.64 15.11
CA VAL A 27 1.38 11.91 15.12
C VAL A 27 1.68 12.35 13.70
N LEU A 28 1.75 13.67 13.52
CA LEU A 28 2.25 14.30 12.32
C LEU A 28 3.72 13.94 12.28
N LEU A 29 4.04 12.78 11.70
CA LEU A 29 5.42 12.41 11.45
C LEU A 29 6.02 13.59 10.69
N PRO A 30 7.14 14.17 11.14
CA PRO A 30 7.80 15.20 10.37
C PRO A 30 8.02 14.61 8.98
N ARG A 31 7.37 15.22 7.98
CA ARG A 31 7.80 15.05 6.60
C ARG A 31 9.24 15.52 6.64
N ASN A 32 10.17 14.57 6.62
CA ASN A 32 11.58 14.87 6.48
C ASN A 32 11.73 15.55 5.12
N THR A 33 11.52 16.86 5.09
CA THR A 33 11.85 17.75 3.98
C THR A 33 13.35 18.01 4.05
N PHE A 34 14.13 16.94 4.11
CA PHE A 34 15.43 17.01 3.46
C PHE A 34 15.09 17.01 1.99
N ALA A 35 15.41 18.10 1.28
CA ALA A 35 15.50 18.11 -0.16
C ALA A 35 16.64 17.15 -0.56
N ARG A 36 16.45 15.87 -0.30
CA ARG A 36 17.23 14.78 -0.83
C ARG A 36 16.83 14.78 -2.30
N THR A 37 17.80 15.01 -3.18
CA THR A 37 17.58 14.91 -4.64
C THR A 37 16.72 13.68 -4.88
N GLU A 38 15.54 13.89 -5.43
CA GLU A 38 14.55 12.83 -5.63
C GLU A 38 15.24 11.69 -6.36
N SER A 39 15.15 10.47 -5.81
CA SER A 39 15.76 9.32 -6.48
C SER A 39 15.04 9.07 -7.81
N PRO A 40 15.73 8.49 -8.81
CA PRO A 40 15.07 8.10 -10.05
C PRO A 40 13.83 7.22 -9.84
N ILE A 41 13.85 6.33 -8.82
CA ILE A 41 12.72 5.47 -8.43
C ILE A 41 11.53 6.30 -7.95
N LEU A 42 11.76 7.25 -7.05
CA LEU A 42 10.69 8.11 -6.52
C LEU A 42 10.08 9.00 -7.61
N ARG A 43 10.92 9.51 -8.53
CA ARG A 43 10.45 10.28 -9.69
C ARG A 43 9.51 9.45 -10.57
N LEU A 44 9.90 8.22 -10.90
CA LEU A 44 9.06 7.31 -11.70
C LEU A 44 7.78 6.93 -10.95
N PHE A 45 7.88 6.64 -9.64
CA PHE A 45 6.73 6.33 -8.81
C PHE A 45 5.71 7.48 -8.76
N HIS A 46 6.18 8.72 -8.61
CA HIS A 46 5.32 9.91 -8.63
C HIS A 46 4.76 10.21 -10.03
N GLU A 47 5.49 9.90 -11.10
CA GLU A 47 4.96 9.97 -12.47
C GLU A 47 3.83 8.97 -12.68
N TYR A 48 4.01 7.73 -12.25
CA TYR A 48 2.96 6.73 -12.29
C TYR A 48 1.73 7.18 -11.48
N GLU A 49 1.91 7.67 -10.24
CA GLU A 49 0.79 8.14 -9.42
C GLU A 49 0.02 9.31 -10.05
N ARG A 50 0.68 10.13 -10.90
CA ARG A 50 0.03 11.21 -11.64
C ARG A 50 -0.85 10.70 -12.79
N LEU A 51 -0.51 9.56 -13.40
CA LEU A 51 -1.28 8.98 -14.49
C LEU A 51 -2.51 8.21 -14.01
N ARG A 52 -2.48 7.71 -12.78
CA ARG A 52 -3.57 6.89 -12.23
C ARG A 52 -4.94 7.59 -12.24
N PRO A 53 -5.10 8.85 -11.77
CA PRO A 53 -6.40 9.53 -11.86
C PRO A 53 -6.85 9.76 -13.31
N ALA A 54 -5.91 9.93 -14.25
CA ALA A 54 -6.25 10.07 -15.66
C ALA A 54 -6.78 8.74 -16.23
N LEU A 55 -6.19 7.62 -15.82
CA LEU A 55 -6.68 6.29 -16.19
C LEU A 55 -8.06 6.00 -15.61
N GLU A 56 -8.28 6.34 -14.33
CA GLU A 56 -9.60 6.21 -13.67
C GLU A 56 -10.68 7.09 -14.34
N ALA A 57 -10.27 8.18 -14.98
CA ALA A 57 -11.15 9.13 -15.66
C ALA A 57 -11.22 8.97 -17.19
N ALA A 58 -10.53 7.97 -17.76
CA ALA A 58 -10.44 7.78 -19.20
C ALA A 58 -11.84 7.63 -19.80
N GLY A 59 -12.11 8.40 -20.86
CA GLY A 59 -13.44 8.47 -21.48
C GLY A 59 -13.70 7.34 -22.47
N ASP A 60 -12.64 6.68 -22.94
CA ASP A 60 -12.69 5.58 -23.89
C ASP A 60 -11.55 4.57 -23.66
N GLU A 61 -11.70 3.40 -24.28
CA GLU A 61 -10.77 2.27 -24.17
C GLU A 61 -9.39 2.60 -24.78
N ALA A 62 -9.33 3.36 -25.87
CA ALA A 62 -8.07 3.70 -26.53
C ALA A 62 -7.21 4.68 -25.72
N GLU A 63 -7.83 5.59 -24.97
CA GLU A 63 -7.15 6.41 -23.97
C GLU A 63 -6.68 5.57 -22.78
N ALA A 64 -7.54 4.69 -22.27
CA ALA A 64 -7.19 3.80 -21.16
C ALA A 64 -5.98 2.91 -21.52
N ASP A 65 -5.97 2.29 -22.70
CA ASP A 65 -4.87 1.45 -23.18
C ASP A 65 -3.55 2.21 -23.26
N ARG A 66 -3.56 3.44 -23.80
CA ARG A 66 -2.36 4.28 -23.88
C ARG A 66 -1.82 4.65 -22.51
N LEU A 67 -2.71 4.92 -21.54
CA LEU A 67 -2.32 5.22 -20.17
C LEU A 67 -1.77 3.98 -19.47
N TYR A 68 -2.39 2.81 -19.68
CA TYR A 68 -1.89 1.52 -19.20
C TYR A 68 -0.49 1.23 -19.74
N ASP A 69 -0.27 1.33 -21.05
CA ASP A 69 1.05 1.12 -21.67
C ASP A 69 2.12 2.02 -21.05
N ARG A 70 1.80 3.31 -20.86
CA ARG A 70 2.74 4.24 -20.23
C ARG A 70 3.02 3.86 -18.78
N MET A 71 2.00 3.49 -18.01
CA MET A 71 2.14 3.06 -16.63
C MET A 71 2.96 1.77 -16.52
N SER A 72 2.76 0.81 -17.41
CA SER A 72 3.56 -0.43 -17.49
C SER A 72 5.03 -0.16 -17.79
N VAL A 73 5.34 0.78 -18.71
CA VAL A 73 6.72 1.20 -18.98
C VAL A 73 7.36 1.82 -17.74
N LEU A 74 6.66 2.73 -17.07
CA LEU A 74 7.16 3.38 -15.85
C LEU A 74 7.41 2.38 -14.72
N GLU A 75 6.53 1.39 -14.57
CA GLU A 75 6.69 0.32 -13.59
C GLU A 75 7.90 -0.55 -13.89
N ALA A 76 8.08 -0.98 -15.15
CA ALA A 76 9.25 -1.75 -15.57
C ALA A 76 10.56 -0.99 -15.32
N GLU A 77 10.63 0.29 -15.71
CA GLU A 77 11.80 1.15 -15.45
C GLU A 77 12.06 1.30 -13.94
N MET A 78 11.02 1.50 -13.14
CA MET A 78 11.13 1.65 -11.69
C MET A 78 11.63 0.35 -11.04
N MET A 79 11.12 -0.81 -11.45
CA MET A 79 11.51 -2.10 -10.90
C MET A 79 12.94 -2.51 -11.27
N ALA A 80 13.46 -2.07 -12.43
CA ALA A 80 14.82 -2.36 -12.89
C ALA A 80 15.92 -1.62 -12.11
N LEU A 81 15.61 -0.49 -11.47
CA LEU A 81 16.60 0.33 -10.77
C LEU A 81 16.88 -0.20 -9.37
N PRO A 82 18.13 -0.32 -8.90
CA PRO A 82 18.40 -0.75 -7.52
C PRO A 82 17.96 0.30 -6.50
N SER A 83 17.28 -0.14 -5.44
CA SER A 83 16.92 0.70 -4.29
C SER A 83 18.17 1.04 -3.49
N VAL A 84 18.41 2.33 -3.29
CA VAL A 84 19.53 2.83 -2.45
C VAL A 84 19.03 3.40 -1.13
N THR A 85 17.72 3.57 -0.99
CA THR A 85 17.06 4.07 0.20
C THR A 85 15.86 3.21 0.57
N ALA A 86 15.45 3.26 1.84
CA ALA A 86 14.20 2.63 2.27
C ALA A 86 12.96 3.19 1.54
N ALA A 87 13.00 4.46 1.12
CA ALA A 87 11.90 5.08 0.37
C ALA A 87 11.77 4.50 -1.05
N ASP A 88 12.90 4.18 -1.69
CA ASP A 88 12.91 3.53 -3.01
C ASP A 88 12.27 2.15 -2.93
N PHE A 89 12.72 1.35 -1.96
CA PHE A 89 12.20 0.01 -1.74
C PHE A 89 10.70 0.04 -1.38
N ALA A 90 10.28 1.01 -0.56
CA ALA A 90 8.86 1.19 -0.23
C ALA A 90 8.02 1.55 -1.47
N ALA A 91 8.52 2.39 -2.37
CA ALA A 91 7.84 2.72 -3.62
C ALA A 91 7.63 1.49 -4.52
N LYS A 92 8.67 0.66 -4.68
CA LYS A 92 8.57 -0.62 -5.38
C LYS A 92 7.58 -1.58 -4.70
N THR A 93 7.65 -1.69 -3.38
CA THR A 93 6.77 -2.56 -2.60
C THR A 93 5.30 -2.17 -2.77
N ILE A 94 4.98 -0.86 -2.73
CA ILE A 94 3.62 -0.36 -2.95
C ILE A 94 3.10 -0.79 -4.33
N ARG A 95 3.96 -0.77 -5.34
CA ARG A 95 3.61 -1.18 -6.71
C ARG A 95 3.42 -2.68 -6.82
N ASP A 96 4.39 -3.47 -6.39
CA ASP A 96 4.33 -4.92 -6.47
C ASP A 96 3.15 -5.54 -5.70
N SER A 97 2.76 -4.94 -4.57
CA SER A 97 1.81 -5.57 -3.64
C SER A 97 0.35 -5.24 -3.94
N CYS A 98 -0.03 -3.99 -3.68
CA CYS A 98 -1.44 -3.57 -3.63
C CYS A 98 -1.85 -2.72 -4.83
N ARG A 99 -0.89 -2.29 -5.67
CA ARG A 99 -1.15 -1.38 -6.79
C ARG A 99 -0.64 -1.88 -8.16
N GLY A 100 -0.21 -3.14 -8.24
CA GLY A 100 0.24 -3.84 -9.45
C GLY A 100 -0.68 -4.99 -9.86
N VAL A 101 -1.84 -5.11 -9.20
CA VAL A 101 -2.92 -6.10 -9.44
C VAL A 101 -2.52 -7.56 -9.15
N MET A 102 -1.24 -7.91 -9.29
CA MET A 102 -0.64 -9.21 -8.97
C MET A 102 0.66 -9.03 -8.19
N PHE A 103 0.86 -9.92 -7.21
CA PHE A 103 2.13 -10.01 -6.49
C PHE A 103 3.18 -10.71 -7.35
N SER A 104 4.43 -10.24 -7.26
CA SER A 104 5.55 -11.00 -7.81
C SER A 104 5.72 -12.34 -7.10
N ASP A 105 6.13 -13.35 -7.86
CA ASP A 105 6.47 -14.67 -7.34
C ASP A 105 7.54 -14.58 -6.25
N TRP A 106 7.35 -15.27 -5.13
CA TRP A 106 8.24 -15.17 -3.96
C TRP A 106 9.70 -15.56 -4.27
N GLU A 107 9.89 -16.59 -5.09
CA GLU A 107 11.20 -17.16 -5.38
C GLU A 107 11.92 -16.37 -6.47
N THR A 108 11.21 -16.02 -7.54
CA THR A 108 11.77 -15.47 -8.78
C THR A 108 11.49 -13.99 -9.00
N GLY A 109 10.59 -13.40 -8.22
CA GLY A 109 10.18 -12.01 -8.32
C GLY A 109 11.31 -11.02 -8.00
N GLY A 110 11.50 -10.03 -8.89
CA GLY A 110 12.56 -9.04 -8.75
C GLY A 110 12.54 -8.27 -7.42
N LEU A 111 11.34 -7.91 -6.94
CA LEU A 111 11.19 -7.28 -5.62
C LEU A 111 11.76 -8.15 -4.50
N TRP A 112 11.43 -9.45 -4.49
CA TRP A 112 11.83 -10.37 -3.43
C TRP A 112 13.32 -10.73 -3.49
N ILE A 113 13.88 -10.85 -4.69
CA ILE A 113 15.33 -10.99 -4.89
C ILE A 113 16.06 -9.80 -4.28
N GLU A 114 15.59 -8.58 -4.56
CA GLU A 114 16.18 -7.35 -4.01
C GLU A 114 15.99 -7.26 -2.48
N ALA A 115 14.81 -7.61 -1.97
CA ALA A 115 14.52 -7.63 -0.53
C ALA A 115 15.50 -8.54 0.23
N ARG A 116 15.74 -9.74 -0.30
CA ARG A 116 16.70 -10.70 0.24
C ARG A 116 18.12 -10.15 0.24
N ALA A 117 18.54 -9.54 -0.88
CA ALA A 117 19.85 -8.90 -0.98
C ALA A 117 20.05 -7.77 0.04
N LEU A 118 19.04 -6.92 0.27
CA LEU A 118 19.09 -5.81 1.21
C LEU A 118 19.10 -6.24 2.69
N THR A 119 18.44 -7.35 3.01
CA THR A 119 18.28 -7.84 4.38
C THR A 119 19.31 -8.91 4.77
N GLY A 120 20.01 -9.50 3.80
CA GLY A 120 20.82 -10.70 4.00
C GLY A 120 19.99 -11.96 4.29
N CYS A 121 18.68 -11.92 4.02
CA CYS A 121 17.81 -13.08 4.12
C CYS A 121 18.15 -14.03 2.95
N GLY A 122 18.72 -15.19 3.26
CA GLY A 122 19.06 -16.21 2.26
C GLY A 122 17.83 -16.81 1.59
N VAL A 123 18.06 -17.49 0.47
CA VAL A 123 17.10 -18.42 -0.16
C VAL A 123 17.06 -19.75 0.59
#